data_AF-A0A9D1R3Y3-F1
#
_entry.id   AF-A0A9D1R3Y3-F1
#
_cell.length_a   1.000
_cell.length_b   1.000
_cell.length_c   1.000
_cell.angle_alpha   90.00
_cell.angle_beta   90.00
_cell.angle_gamma   90.00
#
_symmetry.space_group_name_H-M   'P 1'
#
loop_
_entity.id
_entity.type
_entity.pdbx_description
1 polymer ?
#
loop_
_entity_poly.entity_id
_entity_poly.type
_entity_poly.pdbx_seq_one_letter_code
_entity_poly.pdbx_strand_id
1 'polypeptide(L)'
;MVKAYTQETILAEKYETIIRRNVGNTRARDFYDLHLLYRLYRENADWNLLKQAVLATAKKRDSLSVLQNTKRIMLALEESTILQHLWKRYQAQNLYAREITYPAIMETVKEFTEKMNFQQER
;
A
#
# COMPACT_ATOMS: atom_id res chain seq x y z
N MET A 1 -19.91 2.74 20.24
CA MET A 1 -18.53 3.23 20.00
C MET A 1 -18.41 3.59 18.52
N VAL A 2 -18.23 4.87 18.20
CA VAL A 2 -17.86 5.27 16.84
C VAL A 2 -16.45 4.74 16.63
N LYS A 3 -16.26 3.79 15.69
CA LYS A 3 -14.92 3.37 15.26
C LYS A 3 -14.32 4.55 14.50
N ALA A 4 -13.67 5.47 15.22
CA ALA A 4 -12.73 6.37 14.58
C ALA A 4 -11.62 5.49 14.00
N TYR A 5 -11.62 5.34 12.67
CA TYR A 5 -10.55 4.63 11.99
C TYR A 5 -9.26 5.41 12.26
N THR A 6 -8.34 4.78 12.97
CA THR A 6 -7.04 5.40 13.23
C THR A 6 -6.29 5.52 11.90
N GLN A 7 -5.34 6.44 11.81
CA GLN A 7 -4.52 6.65 10.61
C GLN A 7 -3.82 5.35 10.18
N GLU A 8 -3.43 4.54 11.17
CA GLU A 8 -2.82 3.23 10.99
C GLU A 8 -3.78 2.25 10.31
N THR A 9 -5.05 2.25 10.70
CA THR A 9 -6.06 1.39 10.09
C THR A 9 -6.30 1.79 8.63
N ILE A 10 -6.31 3.09 8.34
CA ILE A 10 -6.49 3.59 6.97
C ILE A 10 -5.29 3.21 6.08
N LEU A 11 -4.07 3.40 6.57
CA LEU A 11 -2.84 2.99 5.87
C LEU A 11 -2.81 1.48 5.65
N ALA A 12 -3.18 0.70 6.67
CA ALA A 12 -3.24 -0.75 6.61
C ALA A 12 -4.23 -1.25 5.55
N GLU A 13 -5.43 -0.67 5.48
CA GLU A 13 -6.44 -1.04 4.48
C GLU A 13 -5.97 -0.74 3.05
N LYS A 14 -5.29 0.39 2.83
CA LYS A 14 -4.76 0.77 1.52
C LYS A 14 -3.63 -0.16 1.08
N TYR A 15 -2.66 -0.38 1.97
CA TYR A 15 -1.56 -1.29 1.73
C TYR A 15 -2.05 -2.71 1.45
N GLU A 16 -2.92 -3.26 2.30
CA GLU A 16 -3.49 -4.60 2.09
C GLU A 16 -4.21 -4.71 0.75
N THR A 17 -4.95 -3.66 0.35
CA THR A 17 -5.67 -3.66 -0.93
C THR A 17 -4.72 -3.71 -2.12
N ILE A 18 -3.61 -2.96 -2.07
CA ILE A 18 -2.58 -2.96 -3.12
C ILE A 18 -1.94 -4.34 -3.24
N ILE A 19 -1.51 -4.93 -2.13
CA ILE A 19 -0.85 -6.24 -2.10
C ILE A 19 -1.81 -7.35 -2.54
N ARG A 20 -3.04 -7.36 -2.01
CA ARG A 20 -4.04 -8.40 -2.33
C ARG A 20 -4.47 -8.39 -3.79
N ARG A 21 -4.64 -7.21 -4.38
CA ARG A 21 -5.10 -7.08 -5.78
C ARG A 21 -3.97 -7.27 -6.79
N ASN A 22 -2.71 -7.06 -6.39
CA ASN A 22 -1.53 -7.24 -7.23
C ASN A 22 -1.67 -6.51 -8.60
N VAL A 23 -1.09 -7.04 -9.68
CA VAL A 23 -1.17 -6.49 -11.05
C VAL A 23 -2.60 -6.34 -11.59
N GLY A 24 -3.58 -7.03 -11.00
CA GLY A 24 -5.00 -6.89 -11.34
C GLY A 24 -5.68 -5.69 -10.66
N ASN A 25 -4.94 -4.86 -9.93
CA ASN A 25 -5.51 -3.71 -9.24
C ASN A 25 -5.97 -2.65 -10.24
N THR A 26 -7.22 -2.21 -10.11
CA THR A 26 -7.83 -1.13 -10.91
C THR A 26 -7.99 0.16 -10.12
N ARG A 27 -7.63 0.16 -8.83
CA ARG A 27 -7.83 1.27 -7.89
C ARG A 27 -6.56 2.11 -7.74
N ALA A 28 -6.26 2.92 -8.75
CA ALA A 28 -5.13 3.83 -8.74
C ALA A 28 -5.08 4.77 -7.51
N ARG A 29 -6.26 5.18 -7.02
CA ARG A 29 -6.39 6.04 -5.83
C ARG A 29 -5.74 5.43 -4.58
N ASP A 30 -5.79 4.12 -4.42
CA ASP A 30 -5.21 3.47 -3.23
C ASP A 30 -3.67 3.69 -3.19
N PHE A 31 -3.01 3.73 -4.35
CA PHE A 31 -1.57 4.08 -4.44
C PHE A 31 -1.31 5.54 -4.07
N TYR A 32 -2.12 6.47 -4.59
CA TYR A 32 -2.00 7.89 -4.26
C TYR A 32 -2.19 8.12 -2.75
N ASP A 33 -3.27 7.59 -2.19
CA ASP A 33 -3.60 7.80 -0.80
C ASP A 33 -2.56 7.16 0.12
N LEU A 34 -2.04 5.97 -0.22
CA LEU A 34 -0.94 5.37 0.52
C LEU A 34 0.30 6.26 0.45
N HIS A 35 0.68 6.73 -0.74
CA HIS A 35 1.83 7.60 -0.93
C HIS A 35 1.73 8.88 -0.09
N LEU A 36 0.59 9.58 -0.19
CA LEU A 36 0.35 10.82 0.53
C LEU A 36 0.36 10.60 2.05
N LEU A 37 -0.45 9.67 2.56
CA LEU A 37 -0.57 9.42 3.99
C LEU A 37 0.76 8.92 4.57
N TYR A 38 1.48 8.06 3.84
CA TYR A 38 2.80 7.62 4.27
C TYR A 38 3.78 8.79 4.38
N ARG A 39 3.89 9.64 3.36
CA ARG A 39 4.80 10.80 3.39
C ARG A 39 4.43 11.79 4.51
N LEU A 40 3.15 11.96 4.82
CA LEU A 40 2.68 12.86 5.89
C LEU A 40 2.97 12.33 7.30
N TYR A 41 2.88 11.01 7.50
CA TYR A 41 2.87 10.44 8.86
C TYR A 41 4.06 9.54 9.19
N ARG A 42 4.90 9.17 8.21
CA ARG A 42 6.01 8.20 8.40
C ARG A 42 6.94 8.50 9.56
N GLU A 43 7.15 9.77 9.91
CA GLU A 43 8.06 10.19 10.98
C GLU A 43 7.49 9.95 12.38
N ASN A 44 6.17 10.05 12.55
CA ASN A 44 5.49 9.93 13.83
C ASN A 44 4.66 8.65 13.97
N ALA A 45 4.69 7.79 12.94
CA ALA A 45 3.88 6.59 12.90
C ALA A 45 4.37 5.51 13.88
N ASP A 46 3.45 4.91 14.64
CA ASP A 46 3.71 3.68 15.38
C ASP A 46 3.69 2.48 14.42
N TRP A 47 4.88 2.02 14.05
CA TRP A 47 5.07 0.91 13.12
C TRP A 47 4.59 -0.44 13.69
N ASN A 48 4.59 -0.62 15.01
CA ASN A 48 4.06 -1.82 15.64
C ASN A 48 2.53 -1.86 15.53
N LEU A 49 1.87 -0.73 15.81
CA LEU A 49 0.43 -0.59 15.67
C LEU A 49 0.00 -0.75 14.20
N LEU A 50 0.74 -0.15 13.26
CA LEU A 50 0.52 -0.35 11.81
C LEU A 50 0.63 -1.81 11.40
N LYS A 51 1.66 -2.52 11.86
CA LYS A 51 1.83 -3.95 11.56
C LYS A 51 0.65 -4.77 12.07
N GLN A 52 0.21 -4.51 13.30
CA GLN A 52 -0.98 -5.15 13.86
C GLN A 52 -2.24 -4.83 13.05
N ALA A 53 -2.42 -3.58 12.62
CA ALA A 53 -3.55 -3.15 11.81
C ALA A 53 -3.55 -3.83 10.43
N VAL A 54 -2.39 -3.99 9.78
CA VAL A 54 -2.26 -4.73 8.50
C VAL A 54 -2.62 -6.20 8.70
N LEU A 55 -2.08 -6.85 9.72
CA LEU A 55 -2.37 -8.26 10.03
C LEU A 55 -3.86 -8.47 10.35
N ALA A 56 -4.46 -7.60 11.17
CA ALA A 56 -5.88 -7.66 11.50
C ALA A 56 -6.76 -7.45 10.26
N THR A 57 -6.38 -6.52 9.38
CA THR A 57 -7.09 -6.25 8.13
C THR A 57 -7.00 -7.44 7.16
N ALA A 58 -5.81 -7.98 6.98
CA ALA A 58 -5.59 -9.15 6.13
C ALA A 58 -6.30 -10.39 6.68
N LYS A 59 -6.31 -10.59 8.00
CA LYS A 59 -7.09 -11.66 8.64
C LYS A 59 -8.58 -11.49 8.39
N LYS A 60 -9.12 -10.28 8.55
CA LYS A 60 -10.53 -9.97 8.30
C LYS A 60 -10.94 -10.20 6.83
N ARG A 61 -10.00 -10.08 5.90
CA ARG A 61 -10.20 -10.21 4.46
C ARG A 61 -9.70 -11.55 3.89
N ASP A 62 -9.37 -12.50 4.76
CA ASP A 62 -8.83 -13.83 4.41
C ASP A 62 -7.64 -13.77 3.44
N SER A 63 -6.76 -12.79 3.61
CA SER A 63 -5.63 -12.49 2.71
C SER A 63 -4.26 -12.57 3.38
N LEU A 64 -4.17 -13.15 4.58
CA LEU A 64 -2.90 -13.32 5.32
C LEU A 64 -1.82 -14.06 4.50
N SER A 65 -2.20 -15.10 3.76
CA SER A 65 -1.28 -15.87 2.91
C SER A 65 -0.68 -15.03 1.78
N VAL A 66 -1.35 -13.95 1.38
CA VAL A 66 -0.86 -13.04 0.35
C VAL A 66 0.31 -12.21 0.87
N LEU A 67 0.29 -11.82 2.16
CA LEU A 67 1.38 -11.08 2.80
C LEU A 67 2.69 -11.88 2.85
N GLN A 68 2.62 -13.22 2.84
CA GLN A 68 3.83 -14.07 2.78
C GLN A 68 4.54 -13.97 1.42
N ASN A 69 3.81 -13.60 0.36
CA ASN A 69 4.31 -13.48 -1.00
C ASN A 69 4.69 -12.05 -1.39
N THR A 70 4.77 -11.13 -0.41
CA THR A 70 4.94 -9.70 -0.68
C THR A 70 6.18 -9.41 -1.54
N LYS A 71 7.30 -10.13 -1.37
CA LYS A 71 8.51 -9.96 -2.21
C LYS A 71 8.21 -10.16 -3.71
N ARG A 72 7.53 -11.25 -4.06
CA ARG A 72 7.16 -11.56 -5.45
C ARG A 72 6.12 -10.57 -5.99
N ILE A 73 5.17 -10.18 -5.14
CA ILE A 73 4.15 -9.20 -5.50
C ILE A 73 4.80 -7.85 -5.79
N MET A 74 5.79 -7.43 -5.00
CA MET A 74 6.47 -6.15 -5.22
C MET A 74 7.15 -6.07 -6.59
N LEU A 75 7.89 -7.11 -6.97
CA LEU A 75 8.51 -7.20 -8.30
C LEU A 75 7.46 -7.12 -9.40
N ALA A 76 6.37 -7.89 -9.27
CA ALA A 76 5.29 -7.88 -10.25
C ALA A 76 4.60 -6.51 -10.39
N LEU A 77 4.41 -5.80 -9.27
CA LEU A 77 3.84 -4.45 -9.28
C LEU A 77 4.79 -3.46 -9.97
N GLU A 78 6.09 -3.52 -9.67
CA GLU A 78 7.09 -2.59 -10.20
C GLU A 78 7.25 -2.73 -11.73
N GLU A 79 7.29 -3.96 -12.23
CA GLU A 79 7.44 -4.27 -13.66
C GLU A 79 6.12 -4.15 -14.46
N SER A 80 4.98 -3.95 -13.79
CA SER A 80 3.68 -3.97 -14.45
C SER A 80 3.45 -2.74 -15.33
N THR A 81 3.53 -2.95 -16.64
CA THR A 81 3.13 -1.93 -17.63
C THR A 81 1.64 -1.58 -17.50
N ILE A 82 0.78 -2.53 -17.12
CA ILE A 82 -0.66 -2.29 -16.92
C ILE A 82 -0.88 -1.25 -15.82
N LEU A 83 -0.21 -1.40 -14.68
CA LEU A 83 -0.35 -0.47 -13.56
C LEU A 83 0.29 0.89 -13.87
N GLN A 84 1.38 0.93 -14.64
CA GLN A 84 1.94 2.19 -15.14
C GLN A 84 0.94 2.97 -16.01
N HIS A 85 0.25 2.29 -16.93
CA HIS A 85 -0.79 2.92 -17.76
C HIS A 85 -2.00 3.35 -16.91
N LEU A 86 -2.41 2.52 -15.95
CA LEU A 86 -3.46 2.86 -15.00
C LEU A 86 -3.12 4.14 -14.23
N TRP A 87 -1.88 4.27 -13.75
CA TRP A 87 -1.40 5.45 -13.04
C TRP A 87 -1.37 6.69 -13.94
N LYS A 88 -0.82 6.59 -15.15
CA LYS A 88 -0.82 7.69 -16.12
C LYS A 88 -2.24 8.21 -16.40
N ARG A 89 -3.21 7.30 -16.58
CA ARG A 89 -4.61 7.68 -16.75
C ARG A 89 -5.18 8.36 -15.51
N TYR A 90 -4.83 7.87 -14.32
CA TYR A 90 -5.25 8.50 -13.06
C TYR A 90 -4.71 9.92 -12.93
N GLN A 91 -3.42 10.14 -13.23
CA GLN A 91 -2.80 11.47 -13.23
C GLN A 91 -3.47 12.43 -14.21
N ALA A 92 -3.83 11.96 -15.42
CA ALA A 92 -4.52 12.78 -16.41
C ALA A 92 -5.90 13.28 -15.93
N GLN A 93 -6.56 12.54 -15.05
CA GLN A 93 -7.88 12.86 -14.50
C GLN A 93 -7.82 13.59 -13.15
N ASN A 94 -6.67 13.60 -12.48
CA ASN A 94 -6.54 14.09 -11.10
C ASN A 94 -5.32 15.01 -10.98
N LEU A 95 -5.56 16.33 -11.02
CA LEU A 95 -4.50 17.35 -11.01
C LEU A 95 -3.56 17.23 -9.81
N TYR A 96 -4.07 16.86 -8.64
CA TYR A 96 -3.29 16.71 -7.40
C TYR A 96 -2.28 15.55 -7.43
N ALA A 97 -2.37 14.63 -8.40
CA ALA A 97 -1.46 13.49 -8.55
C ALA A 97 -0.47 13.67 -9.72
N ARG A 98 -0.54 14.78 -10.45
CA ARG A 98 0.17 14.98 -11.73
C ARG A 98 1.69 14.94 -11.60
N GLU A 99 2.22 15.41 -10.48
CA GLU A 99 3.67 15.46 -10.23
C GLU A 99 4.22 14.17 -9.61
N ILE A 100 3.37 13.22 -9.24
CA ILE A 100 3.80 11.99 -8.56
C ILE A 100 4.00 10.88 -9.60
N THR A 101 5.24 10.47 -9.81
CA THR A 101 5.57 9.45 -10.81
C THR A 101 5.21 8.04 -10.35
N TYR A 102 5.05 7.10 -11.29
CA TYR A 102 4.84 5.69 -10.96
C TYR A 102 6.00 5.11 -10.11
N PRO A 103 7.28 5.37 -10.44
CA PRO A 103 8.39 4.97 -9.56
C PRO A 103 8.28 5.53 -8.13
N ALA A 104 7.81 6.77 -7.95
CA ALA A 104 7.67 7.36 -6.62
C ALA A 104 6.60 6.66 -5.76
N ILE A 105 5.46 6.27 -6.34
CA ILE A 105 4.47 5.45 -5.61
C ILE A 105 5.02 4.05 -5.29
N MET A 106 5.78 3.45 -6.20
CA MET A 106 6.37 2.13 -5.99
C MET A 106 7.45 2.14 -4.91
N GLU A 107 8.28 3.17 -4.87
CA GLU A 107 9.23 3.42 -3.78
C GLU A 107 8.50 3.45 -2.44
N THR A 108 7.38 4.16 -2.34
CA THR A 108 6.61 4.22 -1.10
C THR A 108 6.03 2.87 -0.69
N VAL A 109 5.45 2.11 -1.62
CA VAL A 109 4.93 0.76 -1.33
C VAL A 109 6.07 -0.15 -0.85
N LYS A 110 7.25 -0.03 -1.45
CA LYS A 110 8.46 -0.78 -1.05
C LYS A 110 8.95 -0.38 0.34
N GLU A 111 9.14 0.91 0.62
CA GLU A 111 9.55 1.39 1.95
C GLU A 111 8.54 0.95 3.03
N PHE A 112 7.23 1.01 2.73
CA PHE A 112 6.19 0.54 3.64
C PHE A 112 6.31 -0.97 3.90
N THR A 113 6.49 -1.75 2.83
CA THR A 113 6.68 -3.21 2.90
C THR A 113 7.88 -3.58 3.77
N GLU A 114 9.01 -2.91 3.56
CA GLU A 114 10.26 -3.15 4.31
C GLU A 114 10.07 -2.87 5.81
N LYS A 115 9.38 -1.76 6.14
CA LYS A 115 9.06 -1.41 7.53
C LYS A 115 8.10 -2.38 8.21
N MET A 116 7.21 -3.03 7.47
CA MET A 116 6.34 -4.06 8.04
C MET A 116 7.12 -5.33 8.45
N ASN A 117 8.30 -5.54 7.86
CA ASN A 117 9.19 -6.70 8.04
C ASN A 117 8.43 -7.97 8.50
N PHE A 118 7.58 -8.50 7.62
CA PHE A 118 6.85 -9.75 7.89
C PHE A 118 7.77 -10.98 7.91
N GLN A 119 9.09 -10.79 7.73
CA GLN A 119 10.13 -11.82 7.80
C GLN A 119 11.09 -11.55 8.95
N GLN A 120 10.62 -11.68 10.19
CA GLN A 120 11.48 -12.02 11.33
C GLN A 120 10.67 -12.95 12.22
N GLU A 121 10.86 -14.24 12.00
CA GLU A 121 10.73 -15.35 12.95
C GLU A 121 11.17 -16.62 12.21
N ARG A 122 12.48 -16.82 12.20
CA ARG A 122 13.10 -18.15 12.19
C ARG A 122 14.14 -18.16 13.29
#